data_AF-A0A819SSX0-F1
#
_entry.id   AF-A0A819SSX0-F1
#
_cell.length_a   1.000
_cell.length_b   1.000
_cell.length_c   1.000
_cell.angle_alpha   90.00
_cell.angle_beta   90.00
_cell.angle_gamma   90.00
#
_symmetry.space_group_name_H-M   'P 1'
#
loop_
_entity.id
_entity.type
_entity.pdbx_description
1 polymer ?
#
loop_
_entity_poly.entity_id
_entity_poly.type
_entity_poly.pdbx_seq_one_letter_code
_entity_poly.pdbx_strand_id
1 'polypeptide(L)'
;MAMNTSEYALEHHCVWSTCNVTGYPSTFRDYKLDCCTLSVPLNYAQPNRFITISMSRLSPLQSTSENNTLFILMGGPGGSGWSLVENVALLIPAQFGITL
;
A
#
# COMPACT_ATOMS: atom_id res chain seq x y z
N MET A 1 9.45 -13.72 24.11
CA MET A 1 8.15 -13.11 24.45
C MET A 1 7.49 -12.72 23.14
N ALA A 2 6.23 -13.08 22.93
CA ALA A 2 5.50 -12.64 21.75
C ALA A 2 5.17 -11.15 21.91
N MET A 3 5.57 -10.33 20.94
CA MET A 3 5.24 -8.92 20.89
C MET A 3 3.72 -8.78 20.71
N ASN A 4 3.08 -7.83 21.39
CA ASN A 4 1.66 -7.54 21.15
C ASN A 4 1.50 -6.92 19.75
N THR A 5 0.43 -7.26 19.04
CA THR A 5 0.05 -6.71 17.72
C THR A 5 0.17 -5.19 17.64
N SER A 6 -0.20 -4.46 18.70
CA SER A 6 -0.12 -2.98 18.71
C SER A 6 1.32 -2.47 18.73
N GLU A 7 2.22 -3.13 19.44
CA GLU A 7 3.64 -2.75 19.49
C GLU A 7 4.32 -3.08 18.16
N TYR A 8 4.00 -4.25 17.59
CA TYR A 8 4.48 -4.66 16.28
C TYR A 8 4.03 -3.69 15.17
N ALA A 9 2.78 -3.24 15.22
CA ALA A 9 2.25 -2.27 14.26
C ALA A 9 2.93 -0.91 14.34
N LEU A 10 3.33 -0.45 15.54
CA LEU A 10 4.04 0.82 15.71
C LEU A 10 5.47 0.77 15.17
N GLU A 11 6.18 -0.33 15.39
CA GLU A 11 7.56 -0.49 14.93
C GLU A 11 7.65 -0.73 13.41
N HIS A 12 6.69 -1.45 12.84
CA HIS A 12 6.68 -1.84 11.44
C HIS A 12 5.61 -1.12 10.61
N HIS A 13 5.22 0.09 11.01
CA HIS A 13 4.24 0.86 10.25
C HIS A 13 4.78 1.30 8.89
N CYS A 14 3.87 1.36 7.93
CA CYS A 14 4.12 1.86 6.59
C CYS A 14 4.23 3.39 6.63
N VAL A 15 5.41 3.92 6.29
CA VAL A 15 5.64 5.35 6.08
C VAL A 15 5.43 5.67 4.60
N TRP A 16 4.32 6.34 4.28
CA TRP A 16 3.96 6.70 2.92
C TRP A 16 4.83 7.83 2.38
N SER A 17 5.32 7.67 1.15
CA SER A 17 6.10 8.68 0.44
C SER A 17 5.80 8.64 -1.06
N THR A 18 6.17 9.68 -1.80
CA THR A 18 6.05 9.64 -3.27
C THR A 18 6.83 8.46 -3.82
N CYS A 19 6.20 7.66 -4.68
CA CYS A 19 6.86 6.51 -5.28
C CYS A 19 8.04 6.94 -6.16
N ASN A 20 9.24 6.40 -5.89
CA ASN A 20 10.41 6.58 -6.74
C ASN A 20 10.50 5.44 -7.76
N VAL A 21 9.55 5.38 -8.70
CA VAL A 21 9.50 4.35 -9.75
C VAL A 21 9.60 5.01 -11.11
N THR A 22 10.63 4.63 -11.87
CA THR A 22 10.86 5.13 -13.23
C THR A 22 9.71 4.72 -14.15
N GLY A 23 9.16 5.69 -14.89
CA GLY A 23 8.09 5.46 -15.87
C GLY A 23 6.67 5.59 -15.33
N TYR A 24 6.48 5.86 -14.03
CA TYR A 24 5.17 6.13 -13.44
C TYR A 24 5.06 7.59 -12.97
N PRO A 25 3.98 8.31 -13.34
CA PRO A 25 3.77 9.66 -12.84
C PRO A 25 3.41 9.61 -11.34
N SER A 26 3.85 10.62 -10.59
CA SER A 26 3.51 10.77 -9.16
C SER A 26 2.04 11.09 -8.92
N THR A 27 1.32 11.48 -9.97
CA THR A 27 -0.13 11.67 -10.00
C THR A 27 -0.71 10.94 -11.20
N PHE A 28 -1.88 10.33 -11.01
CA PHE A 28 -2.63 9.67 -12.06
C PHE A 28 -4.10 10.04 -11.95
N ARG A 29 -4.64 10.75 -12.95
CA ARG A 29 -5.95 11.40 -12.88
C ARG A 29 -6.06 12.28 -11.63
N ASP A 30 -7.10 12.05 -10.82
CA ASP A 30 -7.38 12.77 -9.59
C ASP A 30 -6.78 12.08 -8.36
N TYR A 31 -5.77 11.23 -8.55
CA TYR A 31 -5.04 10.54 -7.48
C TYR A 31 -3.58 10.96 -7.42
N LYS A 32 -3.04 11.04 -6.20
CA LYS A 32 -1.62 10.99 -5.90
C LYS A 32 -1.20 9.55 -5.65
N LEU A 33 -0.08 9.12 -6.22
CA LEU A 33 0.48 7.80 -6.01
C LEU A 33 1.59 7.85 -4.95
N ASP A 34 1.33 7.22 -3.80
CA ASP A 34 2.27 7.03 -2.70
C ASP A 34 2.67 5.56 -2.59
N CYS A 35 3.86 5.32 -2.06
CA CYS A 35 4.43 4.00 -1.82
C CYS A 35 4.99 3.90 -0.41
N CYS A 36 4.99 2.68 0.09
CA CYS A 36 5.75 2.34 1.27
C CYS A 36 6.20 0.88 1.21
N THR A 37 7.03 0.53 2.18
CA THR A 37 7.44 -0.84 2.40
C THR A 37 7.14 -1.24 3.84
N LEU A 38 6.71 -2.49 4.02
CA LEU A 38 6.52 -3.13 5.31
C LEU A 38 7.56 -4.22 5.48
N SER A 39 8.25 -4.22 6.61
CA SER A 39 9.11 -5.34 7.00
C SER A 39 8.30 -6.32 7.83
N VAL A 40 8.08 -7.53 7.33
CA VAL A 40 7.31 -8.56 8.02
C VAL A 40 8.14 -9.81 8.25
N PRO A 41 7.88 -10.61 9.31
CA PRO A 41 8.66 -11.79 9.59
C PRO A 41 8.30 -12.85 8.55
N LEU A 42 9.32 -13.52 8.03
CA LEU A 42 9.12 -14.66 7.13
C LEU A 42 8.40 -15.81 7.84
N ASN A 43 8.63 -15.95 9.15
CA ASN A 43 7.93 -16.87 10.02
C ASN A 43 7.47 -16.12 11.28
N TYR A 44 6.16 -15.90 11.42
CA TYR A 44 5.60 -15.20 12.57
C TYR A 44 5.79 -15.94 13.91
N ALA A 45 5.92 -17.27 13.90
CA ALA A 45 6.20 -18.04 15.11
C ALA A 45 7.67 -17.95 15.57
N GLN A 46 8.59 -17.61 14.65
CA GLN A 46 10.03 -17.44 14.91
C GLN A 46 10.56 -16.25 14.08
N PRO A 47 10.38 -15.00 14.55
CA PRO A 47 10.65 -13.79 13.78
C PRO A 47 12.15 -13.45 13.72
N ASN A 48 12.96 -14.35 13.13
CA ASN A 48 14.41 -14.19 12.99
C ASN A 48 14.86 -13.76 11.58
N ARG A 49 13.95 -13.81 10.60
CA ARG A 49 14.16 -13.39 9.22
C ARG A 49 12.96 -12.57 8.78
N PHE A 50 13.22 -11.55 7.99
CA PHE A 50 12.21 -10.61 7.52
C PHE A 50 12.20 -10.55 6.00
N ILE A 51 11.02 -10.28 5.45
CA ILE A 51 10.81 -9.97 4.04
C ILE A 51 10.17 -8.59 3.93
N THR A 52 10.35 -7.98 2.77
CA THR A 52 9.76 -6.67 2.48
C THR A 52 8.53 -6.85 1.61
N ILE A 53 7.40 -6.32 2.07
CA ILE A 53 6.18 -6.18 1.27
C ILE A 53 6.13 -4.74 0.79
N SER A 54 6.06 -4.54 -0.52
CA SER A 54 5.83 -3.22 -1.11
C SER A 54 4.33 -2.97 -1.20
N MET A 55 3.89 -1.77 -0.84
CA MET A 55 2.50 -1.34 -0.94
C MET A 55 2.39 -0.05 -1.75
N SER A 56 1.26 0.12 -2.42
CA SER A 56 0.93 1.32 -3.19
C SER A 56 -0.38 1.92 -2.68
N ARG A 57 -0.47 3.24 -2.68
CA ARG A 57 -1.67 3.97 -2.29
C ARG A 57 -2.00 5.05 -3.29
N LEU A 58 -3.25 5.07 -3.74
CA LEU A 58 -3.84 6.15 -4.50
C LEU A 58 -4.67 7.01 -3.56
N SER A 59 -4.17 8.20 -3.26
CA SER A 59 -4.82 9.19 -2.40
C SER A 59 -5.55 10.21 -3.28
N PRO A 60 -6.87 10.43 -3.11
CA PRO A 60 -7.59 11.47 -3.83
C PRO A 60 -6.94 12.85 -3.68
N LEU A 61 -6.82 13.62 -4.76
CA LEU A 61 -6.27 14.97 -4.72
C LEU A 61 -7.23 16.01 -4.12
N GLN A 62 -8.54 15.75 -4.17
CA GLN A 62 -9.59 16.73 -3.80
C GLN A 62 -10.59 16.22 -2.76
N SER A 63 -10.39 15.02 -2.19
CA SER A 63 -11.37 14.43 -1.26
C SER A 63 -11.13 14.83 0.19
N THR A 64 -12.20 15.10 0.92
CA THR A 64 -12.20 15.22 2.39
C THR A 64 -12.14 13.86 3.10
N SER A 65 -12.16 12.76 2.33
CA SER A 65 -12.25 11.38 2.81
C SER A 65 -10.89 10.68 2.83
N GLU A 66 -9.79 11.38 3.12
CA GLU A 66 -8.42 10.83 3.10
C GLU A 66 -8.24 9.55 3.94
N ASN A 67 -9.11 9.36 4.94
CA ASN A 67 -9.07 8.21 5.85
C ASN A 67 -9.84 6.98 5.35
N ASN A 68 -10.66 7.11 4.29
CA ASN A 68 -11.43 6.00 3.75
C ASN A 68 -10.66 5.40 2.58
N THR A 69 -9.94 4.30 2.84
CA THR A 69 -9.23 3.55 1.81
C THR A 69 -9.85 2.18 1.56
N LEU A 70 -9.97 1.81 0.28
CA LEU A 70 -10.30 0.46 -0.13
C LEU A 70 -9.00 -0.34 -0.25
N PHE A 71 -8.86 -1.37 0.58
CA PHE A 71 -7.74 -2.30 0.47
C PHE A 71 -8.07 -3.37 -0.57
N ILE A 72 -7.28 -3.44 -1.64
CA ILE A 72 -7.51 -4.33 -2.78
C ILE A 72 -6.39 -5.34 -2.85
N LEU A 73 -6.74 -6.61 -2.62
CA LEU A 73 -5.86 -7.74 -2.88
C LEU A 73 -6.25 -8.38 -4.21
N MET A 74 -5.28 -8.53 -5.10
CA MET A 74 -5.48 -9.33 -6.31
C MET A 74 -5.59 -10.82 -5.96
N GLY A 75 -6.48 -11.50 -6.69
CA GLY A 75 -6.48 -12.96 -6.74
C GLY A 75 -5.34 -13.53 -7.58
N GLY A 76 -5.11 -14.84 -7.44
CA GLY A 76 -4.01 -15.56 -8.09
C GLY A 76 -2.64 -15.31 -7.43
N PRO A 77 -1.73 -16.29 -7.40
CA PRO A 77 -0.40 -16.07 -6.86
C PRO A 77 0.56 -15.47 -7.90
N GLY A 78 1.40 -14.52 -7.47
CA GLY A 78 2.58 -14.06 -8.22
C GLY A 78 2.40 -12.81 -9.11
N GLY A 79 1.19 -12.28 -9.25
CA GLY A 79 0.96 -11.00 -9.92
C GLY A 79 1.32 -9.80 -9.04
N SER A 80 1.90 -8.75 -9.62
CA SER A 80 2.24 -7.52 -8.89
C SER A 80 1.06 -6.55 -8.85
N GLY A 81 0.65 -6.12 -7.65
CA GLY A 81 -0.41 -5.12 -7.45
C GLY A 81 -0.13 -3.77 -8.15
N TRP A 82 1.14 -3.46 -8.42
CA TRP A 82 1.55 -2.30 -9.21
C TRP A 82 0.92 -2.27 -10.61
N SER A 83 0.78 -3.43 -11.24
CA SER A 83 0.20 -3.52 -12.59
C SER A 83 -1.29 -3.15 -12.64
N LEU A 84 -1.95 -3.05 -11.48
CA LEU A 84 -3.35 -2.68 -11.38
C LEU A 84 -3.62 -1.24 -10.98
N VAL A 85 -2.60 -0.48 -10.54
CA VAL A 85 -2.79 0.89 -10.05
C VAL A 85 -3.60 1.72 -11.05
N GLU A 86 -3.26 1.64 -12.34
CA GLU A 86 -3.97 2.35 -13.40
C GLU A 86 -5.39 1.82 -13.63
N ASN A 87 -5.57 0.49 -13.66
CA ASN A 87 -6.88 -0.14 -13.90
C ASN A 87 -7.87 0.17 -12.77
N VAL A 88 -7.40 0.12 -11.53
CA VAL A 88 -8.22 0.33 -10.34
C VAL A 88 -8.59 1.82 -10.20
N ALA A 89 -7.68 2.73 -10.53
CA ALA A 89 -7.98 4.17 -10.59
C ALA A 89 -9.06 4.56 -11.62
N LEU A 90 -9.33 3.70 -12.61
CA LEU A 90 -10.42 3.90 -13.58
C LEU A 90 -11.78 3.42 -13.07
N LEU A 91 -11.79 2.44 -12.16
CA LEU A 91 -13.00 1.77 -11.71
C LEU A 91 -13.59 2.41 -10.45
N ILE A 92 -12.74 3.04 -9.63
CA ILE A 92 -13.12 3.62 -8.35
C ILE A 92 -13.22 5.14 -8.48
N PRO A 93 -14.31 5.77 -8.03
CA PRO A 93 -14.43 7.22 -8.00
C PRO A 93 -13.36 7.86 -7.10
N ALA A 94 -12.76 8.96 -7.58
CA ALA A 94 -11.70 9.72 -6.91
C ALA A 94 -12.13 10.50 -5.65
N GLN A 95 -13.15 10.01 -4.96
CA GLN A 95 -13.53 10.41 -3.62
C GLN A 95 -13.05 9.41 -2.55
N PHE A 96 -12.67 8.19 -2.95
CA PHE A 96 -12.17 7.14 -2.06
C PHE A 96 -10.68 6.90 -2.29
N GLY A 97 -9.93 6.73 -1.21
CA GLY A 97 -8.57 6.22 -1.26
C GLY A 97 -8.53 4.75 -1.65
N ILE A 98 -7.40 4.31 -2.17
CA ILE A 98 -7.17 2.92 -2.56
C ILE A 98 -5.79 2.51 -2.10
N THR A 99 -5.68 1.35 -1.48
CA THR A 99 -4.41 0.74 -1.07
C THR A 99 -4.30 -0.66 -1.68
N LEU A 100 -3.15 -0.96 -2.28
CA LEU A 100 -2.81 -2.21 -2.95
C LEU A 100 -1.56 -2.81 -2.32
#